data_AF-A0A1M3PX60-F1
#
_entry.id   AF-A0A1M3PX60-F1
#
_cell.length_a   1.000
_cell.length_b   1.000
_cell.length_c   1.000
_cell.angle_alpha   90.00
_cell.angle_beta   90.00
_cell.angle_gamma   90.00
#
_symmetry.space_group_name_H-M   'P 1'
#
loop_
_entity.id
_entity.type
_entity.pdbx_description
1 polymer ?
#
loop_
_entity_poly.entity_id
_entity_poly.type
_entity_poly.pdbx_seq_one_letter_code
_entity_poly.pdbx_strand_id
1 'polypeptide(L)' 'MPYVKIEVIEGISREQKAGLVADVTQSLVDRLGKRPEQVFVVIQEVSPDDWGVAGRLISGHAAPRREDAHVAVSSQ' A
#
# COMPACT_ATOMS: atom_id res chain seq x y z
N MET A 1 -23.07 -10.11 -1.57
CA MET A 1 -22.66 -8.92 -0.82
C MET A 1 -21.15 -9.01 -0.62
N PRO A 2 -20.34 -8.52 -1.58
CA PRO A 2 -18.89 -8.58 -1.47
C PRO A 2 -18.36 -7.67 -0.37
N TYR A 3 -17.32 -8.13 0.31
CA TYR A 3 -16.51 -7.35 1.24
C TYR A 3 -15.07 -7.35 0.75
N VAL A 4 -14.46 -6.17 0.66
CA VAL A 4 -13.06 -5.99 0.29
C VAL A 4 -12.36 -5.18 1.37
N LYS A 5 -11.32 -5.76 1.97
CA LYS A 5 -10.40 -5.06 2.85
C LYS A 5 -9.15 -4.68 2.06
N ILE A 6 -8.78 -3.42 2.11
CA ILE A 6 -7.56 -2.89 1.53
C ILE A 6 -6.68 -2.45 2.69
N GLU A 7 -5.55 -3.11 2.87
CA GLU A 7 -4.53 -2.72 3.83
C GLU A 7 -3.36 -2.10 3.08
N VAL A 8 -3.00 -0.89 3.49
CA VAL A 8 -1.93 -0.09 2.86
C VAL A 8 -1.11 0.58 3.95
N ILE A 9 0.13 0.91 3.62
CA ILE A 9 0.96 1.73 4.49
C ILE A 9 0.36 3.16 4.53
N GLU A 10 0.39 3.79 5.70
CA GLU A 10 -0.02 5.18 5.90
C GLU A 10 0.62 6.14 4.88
N GLY A 11 -0.12 7.22 4.56
CA GLY A 11 0.39 8.30 3.70
C GLY A 11 -0.37 8.48 2.39
N ILE A 12 -1.52 7.81 2.22
CA ILE A 12 -2.38 8.01 1.06
C ILE A 12 -3.42 9.12 1.31
N SER A 13 -3.65 9.94 0.30
CA SER A 13 -4.59 11.06 0.39
C SER A 13 -6.04 10.59 0.45
N ARG A 14 -6.94 11.47 0.91
CA ARG A 14 -8.40 11.21 0.87
C ARG A 14 -8.89 10.95 -0.55
N GLU A 15 -8.33 11.63 -1.54
CA GLU A 15 -8.69 11.46 -2.95
C GLU A 15 -8.27 10.09 -3.48
N GLN A 16 -7.06 9.63 -3.15
CA GLN A 16 -6.59 8.29 -3.49
C GLN A 16 -7.47 7.21 -2.85
N LYS A 17 -7.84 7.38 -1.58
CA LYS A 17 -8.80 6.48 -0.90
C LYS A 17 -10.14 6.42 -1.62
N ALA A 18 -10.69 7.57 -2.02
CA ALA A 18 -11.94 7.64 -2.75
C ALA A 18 -11.85 6.95 -4.13
N GLY A 19 -10.74 7.14 -4.85
CA GLY A 19 -10.45 6.46 -6.11
C GLY A 19 -10.43 4.94 -5.95
N LEU A 20 -9.70 4.42 -4.96
CA LEU A 20 -9.65 2.97 -4.67
C LEU A 20 -11.03 2.38 -4.38
N VAL A 21 -11.88 3.07 -3.60
CA VAL A 21 -13.26 2.63 -3.34
C VAL A 21 -14.08 2.57 -4.61
N ALA A 22 -13.99 3.60 -5.47
CA ALA A 22 -14.72 3.66 -6.74
C ALA A 22 -14.29 2.53 -7.68
N ASP A 23 -12.98 2.36 -7.89
CA ASP A 23 -12.42 1.38 -8.83
C ASP A 23 -12.74 -0.06 -8.41
N VAL A 24 -12.58 -0.39 -7.12
CA VAL A 24 -12.91 -1.72 -6.59
C VAL A 24 -14.41 -2.01 -6.71
N THR A 25 -15.25 -1.03 -6.40
CA THR A 25 -16.70 -1.17 -6.55
C THR A 25 -17.08 -1.43 -8.00
N GLN A 26 -16.55 -0.63 -8.93
CA GLN A 26 -16.83 -0.77 -10.35
C GLN A 26 -16.38 -2.14 -10.89
N SER A 27 -15.20 -2.60 -10.50
CA SER A 27 -14.69 -3.92 -10.89
C SER A 27 -15.64 -5.05 -10.48
N LEU A 28 -16.21 -5.00 -9.26
CA LEU A 28 -17.15 -6.02 -8.79
C LEU A 28 -18.53 -5.92 -9.46
N VAL A 29 -18.95 -4.72 -9.83
CA VAL A 29 -20.15 -4.53 -10.67
C VAL A 29 -19.92 -5.19 -12.03
N ASP A 30 -18.82 -4.85 -12.71
CA ASP A 30 -18.55 -5.26 -14.09
C ASP A 30 -18.27 -6.77 -14.22
N ARG A 31 -17.52 -7.34 -13.28
CA ARG A 31 -17.06 -8.73 -13.38
C ARG A 31 -18.04 -9.73 -12.77
N LEU A 32 -18.77 -9.33 -11.73
CA LEU A 32 -19.62 -10.24 -10.95
C LEU A 32 -21.11 -9.87 -10.98
N GLY A 33 -21.49 -8.83 -11.73
CA GLY A 33 -22.87 -8.36 -11.86
C GLY A 33 -23.48 -7.95 -10.51
N LYS A 34 -22.65 -7.46 -9.58
CA LYS A 34 -23.14 -7.01 -8.28
C LYS A 34 -23.71 -5.60 -8.39
N ARG A 35 -24.65 -5.30 -7.50
CA ARG A 35 -25.14 -3.94 -7.37
C ARG A 35 -24.20 -3.14 -6.46
N PRO A 36 -23.88 -1.87 -6.78
CA PRO A 36 -22.90 -1.08 -6.02
C PRO A 36 -23.28 -0.92 -4.54
N GLU A 37 -24.58 -0.83 -4.21
CA GLU A 37 -25.03 -0.73 -2.81
C GLU A 37 -24.74 -1.98 -1.96
N GLN A 38 -24.37 -3.10 -2.60
CA GLN A 38 -24.06 -4.35 -1.91
C GLN A 38 -22.55 -4.61 -1.78
N VAL A 39 -21.71 -3.68 -2.25
CA VAL A 39 -20.25 -3.76 -2.18
C VAL A 39 -19.76 -2.94 -1.00
N PHE A 40 -19.00 -3.57 -0.11
CA PHE A 40 -18.41 -2.93 1.05
C PHE A 40 -16.89 -2.91 0.89
N VAL A 41 -16.31 -1.71 0.90
CA VAL A 41 -14.85 -1.51 0.83
C VAL A 41 -14.39 -0.84 2.13
N VAL A 42 -13.42 -1.45 2.80
CA VAL A 42 -12.78 -0.90 4.00
C VAL A 42 -11.30 -0.70 3.71
N ILE A 43 -10.83 0.52 3.92
CA ILE A 43 -9.41 0.87 3.82
C ILE A 43 -8.85 1.01 5.23
N GLN A 44 -7.81 0.26 5.53
CA GLN A 44 -7.03 0.36 6.75
C GLN A 44 -5.61 0.80 6.39
N GLU A 45 -5.24 1.96 6.90
CA GLU A 45 -3.85 2.43 6.87
C GLU A 45 -3.11 1.81 8.06
N VAL A 46 -1.89 1.33 7.82
CA VAL A 46 -1.06 0.63 8.79
C VAL A 46 0.30 1.34 8.85
N SER A 47 0.80 1.60 10.06
CA SER A 47 2.12 2.20 10.25
C SER A 47 3.21 1.33 9.58
N PRO A 48 4.25 1.93 8.96
CA PRO A 48 5.42 1.20 8.49
C PRO A 48 6.13 0.38 9.58
N ASP A 49 5.97 0.77 10.86
CA ASP A 49 6.50 0.03 12.03
C ASP A 49 5.72 -1.25 12.32
N ASP A 50 4.50 -1.37 11.80
CA ASP A 50 3.64 -2.54 11.95
C ASP A 50 3.56 -3.38 10.67
N TRP A 51 4.32 -3.00 9.63
CA TRP A 51 4.33 -3.70 8.34
C TRP A 51 5.65 -4.43 8.07
N GLY A 52 5.60 -5.76 8.04
CA GLY A 52 6.77 -6.62 7.82
C GLY A 52 6.84 -7.25 6.42
N VAL A 53 8.02 -7.28 5.82
CA VAL A 53 8.31 -8.01 4.58
C VAL A 53 9.65 -8.74 4.71
N ALA A 54 9.70 -10.01 4.30
CA ALA A 54 10.91 -10.84 4.38
C ALA A 54 11.57 -10.87 5.78
N GLY A 55 10.74 -10.92 6.84
CA GLY A 55 11.20 -11.00 8.23
C GLY A 55 11.71 -9.69 8.82
N ARG A 56 11.49 -8.54 8.17
CA ARG A 56 11.92 -7.22 8.65
C ARG A 56 10.79 -6.20 8.54
N LEU A 57 10.70 -5.29 9.50
CA LEU A 57 9.81 -4.13 9.41
C LEU A 57 10.26 -3.20 8.29
N ILE A 58 9.30 -2.64 7.57
CA ILE A 58 9.58 -1.70 6.48
C ILE A 58 10.23 -0.42 7.03
N SER A 59 9.77 0.08 8.19
CA SER A 59 10.38 1.23 8.86
C SER A 59 11.88 1.06 9.19
N GLY A 60 12.29 -0.18 9.49
CA GLY A 60 13.66 -0.54 9.85
C GLY A 60 14.66 -0.53 8.70
N HIS A 61 14.20 -0.30 7.46
CA HIS A 61 15.09 -0.03 6.35
C HIS A 61 15.31 1.48 6.27
N ALA A 62 16.26 1.98 7.04
CA ALA A 62 17.02 3.12 6.55
C ALA A 62 17.48 2.75 5.14
N ALA A 63 16.92 3.41 4.12
CA ALA A 63 17.46 3.31 2.77
C ALA A 63 18.98 3.44 2.90
N PRO A 64 19.80 2.58 2.26
CA PRO A 64 21.25 2.72 2.35
C PRO A 64 21.55 4.18 2.02
N ARG A 65 22.12 4.89 3.01
CA ARG A 65 22.50 6.28 2.84
C ARG A 65 23.44 6.27 1.64
N ARG A 66 23.22 7.15 0.65
CA ARG A 66 24.06 7.27 -0.55
C ARG A 66 25.55 7.59 -0.26
N GLU A 67 25.96 7.59 1.01
CA GLU A 67 27.28 7.93 1.51
C GLU A 67 28.26 6.74 1.50
N ASP A 68 27.78 5.49 1.51
CA ASP A 68 28.65 4.30 1.49
C ASP A 68 29.15 3.89 0.08
N ALA A 69 28.75 4.63 -0.96
CA ALA A 69 29.13 4.33 -2.35
C ALA A 69 30.45 4.97 -2.81
N HIS A 70 31.09 5.82 -1.99
CA HIS A 70 32.24 6.63 -2.43
C HIS A 70 33.59 6.35 -1.76
N VAL A 71 33.72 5.35 -0.88
CA VAL A 71 35.02 5.02 -0.23
C VAL A 71 35.55 3.65 -0.69
N ALA A 72 35.48 3.36 -1.99
CA ALA A 72 36.10 2.16 -2.55
C ALA A 72 36.61 2.32 -3.98
N VAL A 73 37.07 3.51 -4.40
CA VAL A 73 37.99 3.65 -5.54
C VAL A 73 38.89 4.87 -5.30
N SER A 74 40.05 4.65 -4.70
CA SER A 74 41.31 5.35 -4.99
C SER A 74 42.41 4.76 -4.11
N SER A 75 42.84 3.56 -4.48
CA SER A 75 44.20 3.09 -4.17
C SER A 75 44.94 3.01 -5.49
N GLN A 76 45.49 4.15 -5.92
CA GLN A 76 46.69 4.28 -6.75
C GLN A 76 47.39 5.58 -6.35
#